data_AF-A0A8I0KJ99-F1
#
_entry.id   AF-A0A8I0KJ99-F1
#
_cell.length_a   1.000
_cell.length_b   1.000
_cell.length_c   1.000
_cell.angle_alpha   90.00
_cell.angle_beta   90.00
_cell.angle_gamma   90.00
#
_symmetry.space_group_name_H-M   'P 1'
#
loop_
_entity.id
_entity.type
_entity.pdbx_description
1 polymer ?
#
loop_
_entity_poly.entity_id
_entity_poly.type
_entity_poly.pdbx_seq_one_letter_code
_entity_poly.pdbx_strand_id
1 'polypeptide(L)'
;MSDFRSEPMPTAEGRGRARAAWDAYAAASQKVFGPAVETLLGGAIRSVSASTVADLVGFWVLWHLHGGFEGLLKLGMSRASIYRKVALFRKLFGKHPDEFEFPGITLDVATYFGTQEDQQET
;
A
#
# COMPACT_ATOMS: atom_id res chain seq x y z
N MET A 1 5.49 -23.13 -18.28
CA MET A 1 4.82 -22.02 -17.55
C MET A 1 3.97 -22.69 -16.50
N SER A 2 4.41 -22.68 -15.24
CA SER A 2 3.71 -23.35 -14.15
C SER A 2 2.37 -22.65 -13.90
N ASP A 3 1.28 -23.42 -13.85
CA ASP A 3 0.00 -22.90 -13.39
C ASP A 3 0.02 -22.90 -11.87
N PHE A 4 0.22 -21.71 -11.27
CA PHE A 4 0.23 -21.52 -9.82
C PHE A 4 -1.12 -21.84 -9.14
N ARG A 5 -2.17 -22.14 -9.90
CA ARG A 5 -3.42 -22.73 -9.37
C ARG A 5 -3.32 -24.23 -9.12
N SER A 6 -2.41 -24.91 -9.82
CA SER A 6 -2.19 -26.37 -9.74
C SER A 6 -1.12 -26.78 -8.72
N GLU A 7 -0.36 -25.80 -8.22
CA GLU A 7 0.60 -25.96 -7.12
C GLU A 7 0.08 -25.24 -5.87
N PRO A 8 -0.78 -25.89 -5.06
CA PRO A 8 -1.35 -25.25 -3.88
C PRO A 8 -0.24 -24.87 -2.90
N MET A 9 -0.27 -23.61 -2.46
CA MET A 9 0.62 -23.16 -1.39
C MET A 9 0.41 -24.04 -0.13
N PRO A 10 1.46 -24.36 0.64
CA PRO A 10 1.34 -25.17 1.85
C PRO A 10 0.32 -24.64 2.86
N THR A 11 0.10 -23.31 2.86
CA THR A 11 -1.02 -22.66 3.55
C THR A 11 -1.52 -21.49 2.70
N ALA A 12 -2.78 -21.06 2.91
CA ALA A 12 -3.34 -19.87 2.27
C ALA A 12 -2.54 -18.58 2.57
N GLU A 13 -1.78 -18.55 3.67
CA GLU A 13 -0.97 -17.40 4.11
C GLU A 13 0.55 -17.61 3.92
N GLY A 14 0.95 -18.70 3.27
CA GLY A 14 2.36 -19.06 3.09
C GLY A 14 3.07 -19.43 4.41
N ARG A 15 4.10 -18.64 4.80
CA ARG A 15 5.02 -18.93 5.92
C ARG A 15 4.67 -18.21 7.24
N GLY A 16 3.42 -17.79 7.44
CA GLY A 16 2.93 -17.25 8.72
C GLY A 16 3.29 -15.78 9.03
N ARG A 17 3.98 -15.06 8.14
CA ARG A 17 4.25 -13.61 8.30
C ARG A 17 2.97 -12.77 8.20
N ALA A 18 2.04 -13.16 7.32
CA ALA A 18 0.76 -12.48 7.16
C ALA A 18 -0.15 -12.67 8.39
N ARG A 19 -0.05 -13.83 9.07
CA ARG A 19 -0.86 -14.11 10.25
C ARG A 19 -0.52 -13.21 11.42
N ALA A 20 0.77 -12.98 11.67
CA ALA A 20 1.21 -12.04 12.70
C ALA A 20 0.73 -10.60 12.43
N ALA A 21 0.67 -10.19 11.16
CA ALA A 21 0.11 -8.89 10.76
C ALA A 21 -1.41 -8.83 10.98
N TRP A 22 -2.14 -9.92 10.72
CA TRP A 22 -3.58 -10.02 11.02
C TRP A 22 -3.84 -9.91 12.53
N ASP A 23 -3.11 -10.63 13.36
CA ASP A 23 -3.32 -10.62 14.81
C ASP A 23 -3.02 -9.22 15.40
N ALA A 24 -1.98 -8.54 14.89
CA ALA A 24 -1.69 -7.15 15.25
C ALA A 24 -2.78 -6.17 14.78
N TYR A 25 -3.27 -6.32 13.55
CA TYR A 25 -4.39 -5.53 13.01
C TYR A 25 -5.68 -5.74 13.82
N ALA A 26 -6.02 -6.99 14.15
CA ALA A 26 -7.22 -7.33 14.90
C ALA A 26 -7.17 -6.75 16.32
N ALA A 27 -6.02 -6.85 16.99
CA ALA A 27 -5.80 -6.28 18.32
C ALA A 27 -5.85 -4.74 18.32
N ALA A 28 -5.29 -4.08 17.31
CA ALA A 28 -5.34 -2.62 17.17
C ALA A 28 -6.74 -2.12 16.81
N SER A 29 -7.43 -2.82 15.91
CA SER A 29 -8.77 -2.45 15.45
C SER A 29 -9.80 -2.57 16.57
N GLN A 30 -9.73 -3.61 17.41
CA GLN A 30 -10.59 -3.71 18.61
C GLN A 30 -10.40 -2.57 19.62
N LYS A 31 -9.19 -1.98 19.70
CA LYS A 31 -8.91 -0.85 20.59
C LYS A 31 -9.37 0.50 20.03
N VAL A 32 -9.31 0.67 18.71
CA VAL A 32 -9.57 1.96 18.03
C VAL A 32 -11.03 2.09 17.59
N PHE A 33 -11.66 1.00 17.17
CA PHE A 33 -13.04 0.97 16.68
C PHE A 33 -13.99 0.43 17.76
N GLY A 34 -14.28 1.27 18.75
CA GLY A 34 -15.46 1.04 19.61
C GLY A 34 -16.76 1.17 18.80
N PRO A 35 -17.90 0.67 19.31
CA PRO A 35 -19.19 0.61 18.58
C PRO A 35 -19.67 1.96 18.03
N ALA A 36 -19.23 3.08 18.62
CA ALA A 36 -19.55 4.42 18.15
C ALA A 36 -18.85 4.80 16.82
N VAL A 37 -17.62 4.31 16.58
CA VAL A 37 -16.83 4.61 15.37
C VAL A 37 -17.35 3.80 14.18
N GLU A 38 -17.78 2.56 14.43
CA GLU A 38 -18.37 1.67 13.43
C GLU A 38 -19.68 2.23 12.85
N THR A 39 -20.45 2.96 13.66
CA THR A 39 -21.69 3.63 13.24
C THR A 39 -21.42 4.89 12.40
N LEU A 40 -20.35 5.65 12.72
CA LEU A 40 -20.02 6.91 12.04
C LEU A 40 -19.26 6.68 10.70
N LEU A 41 -18.33 5.72 10.69
CA LEU A 41 -17.51 5.40 9.51
C LEU A 41 -18.11 4.27 8.66
N GLY A 42 -18.99 3.44 9.23
CA GLY A 42 -19.52 2.24 8.58
C GLY A 42 -20.33 2.50 7.32
N GLY A 43 -20.92 3.68 7.15
CA GLY A 43 -21.67 4.05 5.94
C GLY A 43 -20.78 4.43 4.76
N ALA A 44 -19.71 5.20 5.00
CA ALA A 44 -18.83 5.69 3.94
C ALA A 44 -17.70 4.69 3.60
N ILE A 45 -17.13 4.02 4.61
CA ILE A 45 -16.02 3.08 4.44
C ILE A 45 -16.48 1.73 3.87
N ARG A 46 -17.70 1.27 4.14
CA ARG A 46 -18.23 0.02 3.54
C ARG A 46 -18.26 0.04 2.01
N SER A 47 -18.29 1.22 1.39
CA SER A 47 -18.29 1.37 -0.06
C SER A 47 -16.92 1.20 -0.71
N VAL A 48 -15.84 1.27 0.08
CA VAL A 48 -14.47 1.15 -0.43
C VAL A 48 -14.05 -0.31 -0.30
N SER A 49 -13.89 -0.98 -1.43
CA SER A 49 -13.45 -2.37 -1.44
C SER A 49 -12.01 -2.50 -0.91
N ALA A 50 -11.70 -3.61 -0.26
CA ALA A 50 -10.32 -3.94 0.13
C ALA A 50 -9.36 -3.89 -1.07
N SER A 51 -9.83 -4.24 -2.27
CA SER A 51 -9.06 -4.11 -3.51
C SER A 51 -8.71 -2.68 -3.86
N THR A 52 -9.60 -1.72 -3.59
CA THR A 52 -9.34 -0.29 -3.83
C THR A 52 -8.27 0.22 -2.88
N VAL A 53 -8.34 -0.15 -1.59
CA VAL A 53 -7.33 0.23 -0.60
C VAL A 53 -5.97 -0.37 -0.99
N ALA A 54 -5.93 -1.66 -1.33
CA ALA A 54 -4.71 -2.33 -1.78
C ALA A 54 -4.10 -1.65 -3.01
N ASP A 55 -4.92 -1.29 -4.00
CA ASP A 55 -4.49 -0.57 -5.21
C ASP A 55 -3.92 0.81 -4.90
N LEU A 56 -4.52 1.56 -3.97
CA LEU A 56 -4.05 2.89 -3.58
C LEU A 56 -2.78 2.85 -2.73
N VAL A 57 -2.63 1.86 -1.85
CA VAL A 57 -1.38 1.64 -1.11
C VAL A 57 -0.27 1.26 -2.08
N GLY A 58 -0.51 0.33 -3.01
CA GLY A 58 0.45 -0.01 -4.06
C GLY A 58 0.81 1.19 -4.93
N PHE A 59 -0.19 2.01 -5.30
CA PHE A 59 0.05 3.27 -6.00
C PHE A 59 0.92 4.24 -5.22
N TRP A 60 0.70 4.42 -3.91
CA TRP A 60 1.52 5.27 -3.05
C TRP A 60 2.96 4.78 -2.97
N VAL A 61 3.18 3.47 -2.85
CA VAL A 61 4.54 2.88 -2.87
C VAL A 61 5.21 3.19 -4.21
N LEU A 62 4.56 2.91 -5.34
CA LEU A 62 5.12 3.19 -6.66
C LEU A 62 5.36 4.69 -6.90
N TRP A 63 4.48 5.55 -6.38
CA TRP A 63 4.65 7.01 -6.43
C TRP A 63 5.97 7.43 -5.82
N HIS A 64 6.29 6.97 -4.61
CA HIS A 64 7.53 7.36 -3.92
C HIS A 64 8.77 6.66 -4.50
N LEU A 65 8.65 5.39 -4.91
CA LEU A 65 9.78 4.66 -5.49
C LEU A 65 10.19 5.21 -6.85
N HIS A 66 9.25 5.64 -7.68
CA HIS A 66 9.57 6.04 -9.06
C HIS A 66 9.58 7.56 -9.29
N GLY A 67 9.44 8.38 -8.26
CA GLY A 67 9.49 9.85 -8.40
C GLY A 67 8.20 10.43 -8.98
N GLY A 68 7.06 9.86 -8.57
CA GLY A 68 5.73 10.39 -8.79
C GLY A 68 5.27 10.33 -10.24
N PHE A 69 4.70 11.43 -10.72
CA PHE A 69 3.95 11.47 -11.98
C PHE A 69 4.76 11.05 -13.21
N GLU A 70 5.94 11.65 -13.40
CA GLU A 70 6.81 11.38 -14.55
C GLU A 70 7.38 9.95 -14.52
N GLY A 71 7.72 9.45 -13.34
CA GLY A 71 8.15 8.07 -13.15
C GLY A 71 7.09 7.07 -13.58
N LEU A 72 5.87 7.26 -13.09
CA LEU A 72 4.74 6.41 -13.43
C LEU A 72 4.38 6.47 -14.93
N LEU A 73 4.55 7.64 -15.56
CA LEU A 73 4.40 7.77 -17.02
C LEU A 73 5.43 6.93 -17.77
N LYS A 74 6.71 6.99 -17.37
CA LYS A 74 7.79 6.20 -17.96
C LYS A 74 7.61 4.70 -17.73
N LEU A 75 6.96 4.31 -16.64
CA LEU A 75 6.54 2.93 -16.38
C LEU A 75 5.32 2.48 -17.20
N GLY A 76 4.75 3.36 -18.03
CA GLY A 76 3.65 3.03 -18.94
C GLY A 76 2.25 3.31 -18.39
N MET A 77 2.11 3.94 -17.22
CA MET A 77 0.80 4.34 -16.71
C MET A 77 0.29 5.55 -17.48
N SER A 78 -0.93 5.48 -18.03
CA SER A 78 -1.50 6.64 -18.73
C SER A 78 -1.79 7.81 -17.80
N ARG A 79 -1.61 9.05 -18.29
CA ARG A 79 -1.87 10.30 -17.54
C ARG A 79 -3.24 10.30 -16.85
N ALA A 80 -4.28 9.88 -17.57
CA ALA A 80 -5.64 9.79 -17.05
C ALA A 80 -5.74 8.83 -15.86
N SER A 81 -5.03 7.70 -15.88
CA SER A 81 -5.01 6.74 -14.79
C SER A 81 -4.32 7.30 -13.56
N ILE A 82 -3.22 8.01 -13.73
CA ILE A 82 -2.51 8.67 -12.63
C ILE A 82 -3.42 9.71 -11.96
N TYR A 83 -4.05 10.60 -12.73
CA TYR A 83 -4.97 11.60 -12.17
C TYR A 83 -6.16 10.97 -11.43
N ARG A 84 -6.75 9.90 -11.97
CA ARG A 84 -7.84 9.18 -11.27
C ARG A 84 -7.37 8.61 -9.94
N LYS A 85 -6.18 8.00 -9.90
CA LYS A 85 -5.60 7.45 -8.67
C LYS A 85 -5.27 8.54 -7.65
N VAL A 86 -4.67 9.66 -8.07
CA VAL A 86 -4.43 10.83 -7.20
C VAL A 86 -5.73 11.39 -6.63
N ALA A 87 -6.76 11.57 -7.46
CA ALA A 87 -8.05 12.08 -7.00
C ALA A 87 -8.72 11.13 -5.99
N LEU A 88 -8.68 9.82 -6.26
CA LEU A 88 -9.23 8.81 -5.35
C LEU A 88 -8.43 8.73 -4.05
N PHE A 89 -7.10 8.80 -4.13
CA PHE A 89 -6.21 8.83 -2.96
C PHE A 89 -6.54 10.02 -2.07
N ARG A 90 -6.64 11.23 -2.64
CA ARG A 90 -7.02 12.45 -1.90
C ARG A 90 -8.40 12.34 -1.26
N LYS A 91 -9.37 11.73 -1.95
CA LYS A 91 -10.71 11.51 -1.42
C LYS A 91 -10.70 10.56 -0.21
N LEU A 92 -9.84 9.54 -0.22
CA LEU A 92 -9.81 8.51 0.82
C LEU A 92 -8.93 8.89 2.02
N PHE A 93 -7.76 9.48 1.77
CA PHE A 93 -6.74 9.77 2.78
C PHE A 93 -6.63 11.26 3.15
N GLY A 94 -7.37 12.12 2.46
CA GLY A 94 -7.46 13.57 2.73
C GLY A 94 -6.28 14.40 2.25
N LYS A 95 -5.18 13.80 1.81
CA LYS A 95 -3.96 14.48 1.36
C LYS A 95 -3.49 13.99 0.00
N HIS A 96 -2.61 14.76 -0.65
CA HIS A 96 -1.92 14.33 -1.85
C HIS A 96 -0.98 13.16 -1.51
N PRO A 97 -0.76 12.15 -2.39
CA PRO A 97 0.14 11.03 -2.11
C PRO A 97 1.53 11.48 -1.69
N ASP A 98 2.05 12.55 -2.29
CA ASP A 98 3.36 13.14 -1.98
C ASP A 98 3.49 13.74 -0.56
N GLU A 99 2.36 14.13 0.05
CA GLU A 99 2.31 14.74 1.39
C GLU A 99 1.84 13.76 2.47
N PHE A 100 1.47 12.55 2.05
CA PHE A 100 0.87 11.56 2.92
C PHE A 100 1.90 10.53 3.32
N GLU A 101 2.06 10.31 4.62
CA GLU A 101 2.89 9.26 5.18
C GLU A 101 2.00 8.22 5.85
N PHE A 102 2.16 6.95 5.48
CA PHE A 102 1.52 5.86 6.21
C PHE A 102 2.27 5.61 7.52
N PRO A 103 1.62 5.74 8.69
CA PRO A 103 2.28 5.44 9.96
C PRO A 103 2.82 4.01 9.98
N GLY A 104 4.11 3.86 10.27
CA GLY A 104 4.79 2.55 10.34
C GLY A 104 5.21 1.96 8.99
N ILE A 105 5.02 2.66 7.87
CA ILE A 105 5.57 2.28 6.56
C ILE A 105 6.70 3.25 6.20
N THR A 106 7.91 2.73 6.05
CA THR A 106 9.09 3.48 5.60
C THR A 106 9.56 2.93 4.26
N LEU A 107 9.98 3.81 3.36
CA LEU A 107 10.51 3.45 2.05
C LEU A 107 11.96 3.90 1.96
N ASP A 108 12.87 2.94 1.80
CA ASP A 108 14.27 3.21 1.50
C ASP A 108 14.49 3.03 -0.01
N VAL A 109 14.48 4.14 -0.73
CA VAL A 109 14.63 4.18 -2.18
C VAL A 109 16.04 3.72 -2.60
N ALA A 110 17.07 4.07 -1.83
CA ALA A 110 18.46 3.73 -2.15
C ALA A 110 18.68 2.22 -2.04
N THR A 111 18.21 1.62 -0.95
CA THR A 111 18.24 0.16 -0.77
C THR A 111 17.39 -0.55 -1.82
N TYR A 112 16.23 0.02 -2.19
CA TYR A 112 15.35 -0.59 -3.19
C TYR A 112 15.99 -0.69 -4.58
N PHE A 113 16.72 0.34 -5.03
CA PHE A 113 17.41 0.33 -6.33
C PHE A 113 18.86 -0.19 -6.26
N GLY A 114 19.35 -0.56 -5.08
CA GLY A 114 20.71 -1.05 -4.89
C GLY A 114 21.78 0.02 -5.10
N THR A 115 21.42 1.31 -4.96
CA THR A 115 22.36 2.43 -5.06
C THR A 115 23.05 2.66 -3.72
N GLN A 116 23.67 1.62 -3.15
CA GLN A 116 24.60 1.79 -2.05
C GLN A 116 25.91 2.28 -2.68
N GLU A 117 26.28 3.54 -2.44
CA GLU A 117 27.65 3.96 -2.65
C GLU A 117 28.51 3.18 -1.65
N ASP A 118 29.28 2.22 -2.15
CA ASP A 118 30.32 1.52 -1.39
C ASP A 118 31.25 2.57 -0.78
N GLN A 119 31.03 2.89 0.50
CA GLN A 119 32.02 3.59 1.30
C GLN A 119 33.17 2.59 1.53
N GLN A 120 34.11 2.58 0.59
CA GLN A 120 35.47 2.08 0.81
C GLN A 120 36.13 3.03 1.82
N GLU A 121 35.97 2.75 3.11
CA GLU A 121 36.91 3.26 4.10
C GLU A 121 38.24 2.50 3.94
N THR A 122 39.27 3.28 3.66
CA THR A 122 40.69 2.91 3.49
C THR A 122 41.36 2.73 4.84
#